data_AF-C6XSL9-F1
#
_entry.id   AF-C6XSL9-F1
#
_cell.length_a   1.000
_cell.length_b   1.000
_cell.length_c   1.000
_cell.angle_alpha   90.00
_cell.angle_beta   90.00
_cell.angle_gamma   90.00
#
_symmetry.space_group_name_H-M   'P 1'
#
loop_
_entity.id
_entity.type
_entity.pdbx_description
1 polymer ?
#
loop_
_entity_poly.entity_id
_entity_poly.type
_entity_poly.pdbx_seq_one_letter_code
_entity_poly.pdbx_strand_id
1 'polypeptide(L)'
;MYKYVLILFCAAMLVACDKKEPSDCGRLICTQEFRMILFNFTDKDGRGVPVKNYSAINQRTGEVIKTTGGATIDLSTGTFIVIDDSSLKQLSAEGDDIKVTATYEATGQTKSAILKVSGGKCACHIQKISGPETIAFD
;
A
#
# COMPACT_ATOMS: atom_id res chain seq x y z
N MET A 1 28.10 -48.01 33.81
CA MET A 1 27.32 -46.76 33.97
C MET A 1 27.65 -45.71 32.90
N TYR A 2 28.91 -45.56 32.45
CA TYR A 2 29.28 -44.59 31.39
C TYR A 2 28.64 -44.84 30.00
N LYS A 3 28.32 -46.11 29.67
CA LYS A 3 27.72 -46.51 28.39
C LYS A 3 26.33 -45.92 28.15
N TYR A 4 25.52 -45.80 29.21
CA TYR A 4 24.18 -45.21 29.11
C TYR A 4 24.21 -43.67 29.11
N VAL A 5 25.24 -43.08 29.75
CA VAL A 5 25.49 -41.63 29.74
C VAL A 5 25.88 -41.15 28.34
N LEU A 6 26.67 -41.95 27.59
CA LEU A 6 27.06 -41.63 26.23
C LEU A 6 25.88 -41.67 25.24
N ILE A 7 24.95 -42.61 25.43
CA ILE A 7 23.74 -42.75 24.60
C ILE A 7 22.76 -41.60 24.86
N LEU A 8 22.63 -41.16 26.11
CA LEU A 8 21.78 -40.03 26.49
C LEU A 8 22.30 -38.70 25.91
N PHE A 9 23.63 -38.53 25.83
CA PHE A 9 24.26 -37.33 25.27
C PHE A 9 24.12 -37.24 23.73
N CYS A 10 24.15 -38.38 23.02
CA CYS A 10 23.92 -38.41 21.58
C CYS A 10 22.45 -38.14 21.19
N ALA A 11 21.49 -38.54 22.02
CA ALA A 11 20.06 -38.29 21.76
C ALA A 11 19.68 -36.80 21.90
N ALA A 12 20.35 -36.04 22.77
CA ALA A 12 20.08 -34.63 23.00
C ALA A 12 20.55 -33.70 21.85
N MET A 13 21.46 -34.16 20.99
CA MET A 13 21.99 -33.35 19.87
C MET A 13 21.08 -33.32 18.64
N LEU A 14 19.99 -34.09 18.60
CA LEU A 14 19.06 -34.13 17.46
C LEU A 14 17.89 -33.14 17.55
N VAL A 15 17.80 -32.34 18.63
CA VAL A 15 16.68 -31.39 18.85
C VAL A 15 17.07 -29.93 18.51
N ALA A 16 18.29 -29.69 18.03
CA ALA A 16 18.76 -28.35 17.65
C ALA A 16 18.75 -28.14 16.12
N CYS A 17 17.58 -28.12 15.52
CA CYS A 17 17.39 -27.56 14.17
C CYS A 17 16.08 -26.79 14.12
N ASP A 18 16.12 -25.57 14.65
CA ASP A 18 15.07 -24.58 14.42
C ASP A 18 15.52 -23.71 13.24
N LYS A 19 15.29 -24.20 12.01
CA LYS A 19 15.53 -23.39 10.82
C LYS A 19 14.32 -22.48 10.66
N LYS A 20 14.51 -21.21 10.99
CA LYS A 20 13.57 -20.13 10.66
C LYS A 20 13.14 -20.29 9.20
N GLU A 21 11.84 -20.48 9.01
CA GLU A 21 11.18 -20.41 7.70
C GLU A 21 11.76 -19.22 6.93
N PRO A 22 12.25 -19.40 5.68
CA PRO A 22 12.46 -18.26 4.83
C PRO A 22 11.11 -17.52 4.74
N SER A 23 11.11 -16.19 4.74
CA SER A 23 9.90 -15.48 4.32
C SER A 23 9.43 -16.08 2.98
N ASP A 24 8.13 -16.28 2.78
CA ASP A 24 7.54 -16.80 1.52
C ASP A 24 8.06 -16.11 0.24
N CYS A 25 8.74 -14.97 0.38
CA CYS A 25 9.28 -14.14 -0.68
C CYS A 25 10.72 -14.48 -1.08
N GLY A 26 11.34 -15.52 -0.49
CA GLY A 26 12.73 -15.88 -0.74
C GLY A 26 13.71 -14.75 -0.36
N ARG A 27 14.88 -14.72 -1.03
CA ARG A 27 15.89 -13.66 -0.83
C ARG A 27 15.50 -12.42 -1.64
N LEU A 28 14.53 -11.66 -1.14
CA LEU A 28 14.10 -10.40 -1.74
C LEU A 28 15.16 -9.30 -1.48
N ILE A 29 15.69 -8.70 -2.55
CA ILE A 29 16.58 -7.54 -2.50
C ILE A 29 15.81 -6.34 -3.04
N CYS A 30 15.63 -5.32 -2.22
CA CYS A 30 14.91 -4.10 -2.59
C CYS A 30 15.87 -2.90 -2.67
N THR A 31 15.49 -1.91 -3.47
CA THR A 31 16.15 -0.60 -3.47
C THR A 31 15.73 0.21 -2.22
N GLN A 32 16.45 1.29 -1.92
CA GLN A 32 16.03 2.25 -0.86
C GLN A 32 15.09 3.35 -1.40
N GLU A 33 14.47 3.13 -2.56
CA GLU A 33 13.46 4.04 -3.10
C GLU A 33 12.19 4.01 -2.23
N PHE A 34 11.49 5.14 -2.11
CA PHE A 34 10.17 5.20 -1.50
C PHE A 34 9.18 5.73 -2.54
N ARG A 35 8.17 4.92 -2.89
CA ARG A 35 7.17 5.26 -3.90
C ARG A 35 5.84 5.69 -3.29
N MET A 36 5.18 6.58 -4.01
CA MET A 36 3.87 7.11 -3.68
C MET A 36 3.08 7.39 -4.95
N ILE A 37 1.77 7.19 -4.89
CA ILE A 37 0.83 7.53 -5.98
C ILE A 37 0.10 8.81 -5.59
N LEU A 38 0.24 9.82 -6.44
CA LEU A 38 -0.47 11.09 -6.33
C LEU A 38 -1.74 11.08 -7.18
N PHE A 39 -2.73 11.87 -6.77
CA PHE A 39 -3.96 12.07 -7.52
C PHE A 39 -4.44 13.52 -7.40
N ASN A 40 -4.81 14.11 -8.52
CA ASN A 40 -5.18 15.51 -8.62
C ASN A 40 -6.69 15.70 -8.82
N PHE A 41 -7.23 16.68 -8.11
CA PHE A 41 -8.56 17.22 -8.31
C PHE A 41 -8.42 18.62 -8.91
N THR A 42 -8.92 18.80 -10.13
CA THR A 42 -8.77 20.07 -10.87
C THR A 42 -10.11 20.66 -11.26
N ASP A 43 -10.10 21.92 -11.69
CA ASP A 43 -11.17 22.46 -12.54
C ASP A 43 -10.99 22.02 -14.00
N LYS A 44 -11.93 22.44 -14.87
CA LYS A 44 -11.89 22.23 -16.32
C LYS A 44 -10.66 22.82 -17.02
N ASP A 45 -9.98 23.78 -16.38
CA ASP A 45 -8.79 24.46 -16.91
C ASP A 45 -7.49 23.80 -16.40
N GLY A 46 -7.59 22.69 -15.64
CA GLY A 46 -6.47 21.92 -15.11
C GLY A 46 -5.85 22.49 -13.84
N ARG A 47 -6.45 23.50 -13.22
CA ARG A 47 -5.94 24.08 -11.97
C ARG A 47 -6.45 23.27 -10.78
N GLY A 48 -5.57 22.99 -9.82
CA GLY A 48 -5.93 22.29 -8.59
C GLY A 48 -7.00 23.04 -7.79
N VAL A 49 -7.98 22.31 -7.26
CA VAL A 49 -9.12 22.89 -6.52
C VAL A 49 -9.24 22.34 -5.10
N PRO A 50 -9.73 23.15 -4.14
CA PRO A 50 -9.98 22.67 -2.79
C PRO A 50 -11.13 21.66 -2.77
N VAL A 51 -10.92 20.53 -2.11
CA VAL A 51 -11.92 19.47 -1.99
C VAL A 51 -12.07 19.05 -0.53
N LYS A 52 -13.28 18.61 -0.19
CA LYS A 52 -13.64 18.04 1.12
C LYS A 52 -14.10 16.59 0.97
N ASN A 53 -14.27 15.90 2.10
CA ASN A 53 -14.75 14.52 2.16
C ASN A 53 -13.91 13.55 1.31
N TYR A 54 -12.60 13.77 1.25
CA TYR A 54 -11.71 12.87 0.54
C TYR A 54 -11.76 11.45 1.15
N SER A 55 -11.73 10.44 0.29
CA SER A 55 -11.47 9.06 0.69
C SER A 55 -10.73 8.28 -0.39
N ALA A 56 -9.89 7.35 0.05
CA ALA A 56 -9.28 6.30 -0.78
C ALA A 56 -9.59 4.95 -0.14
N ILE A 57 -10.34 4.09 -0.85
CA ILE A 57 -10.84 2.83 -0.30
C ILE A 57 -10.43 1.67 -1.20
N ASN A 58 -9.74 0.69 -0.63
CA ASN A 58 -9.47 -0.56 -1.32
C ASN A 58 -10.79 -1.33 -1.49
N GLN A 59 -11.24 -1.52 -2.72
CA GLN A 59 -12.53 -2.15 -3.01
C GLN A 59 -12.53 -3.65 -2.71
N ARG A 60 -11.36 -4.31 -2.64
CA ARG A 60 -11.25 -5.73 -2.26
C ARG A 60 -11.47 -5.93 -0.76
N THR A 61 -10.86 -5.08 0.07
CA THR A 61 -10.90 -5.24 1.55
C THR A 61 -11.97 -4.38 2.22
N GLY A 62 -12.45 -3.33 1.54
CA GLY A 62 -13.31 -2.30 2.13
C GLY A 62 -12.57 -1.34 3.07
N GLU A 63 -11.25 -1.50 3.22
CA GLU A 63 -10.46 -0.69 4.14
C GLU A 63 -10.13 0.68 3.53
N VAL A 64 -10.17 1.70 4.39
CA VAL A 64 -9.66 3.02 4.06
C VAL A 64 -8.14 2.96 4.06
N ILE A 65 -7.52 3.39 2.96
CA ILE A 65 -6.07 3.51 2.86
C ILE A 65 -5.61 4.64 3.78
N LYS A 66 -4.72 4.31 4.72
CA LYS A 66 -4.08 5.26 5.63
C LYS A 66 -2.59 5.31 5.33
N THR A 67 -2.12 6.40 4.76
CA THR A 67 -0.68 6.65 4.58
C THR A 67 -0.03 7.06 5.91
N THR A 68 1.29 6.87 6.04
CA THR A 68 2.01 7.08 7.31
C THR A 68 1.98 8.54 7.80
N GLY A 69 1.53 9.48 6.97
CA GLY A 69 1.28 10.88 7.33
C GLY A 69 -0.05 11.16 8.05
N GLY A 70 -0.92 10.16 8.26
CA GLY A 70 -2.13 10.26 9.10
C GLY A 70 -3.27 11.11 8.53
N ALA A 71 -3.00 11.93 7.52
CA ALA A 71 -3.98 12.63 6.73
C ALA A 71 -3.48 12.63 5.28
N THR A 72 -4.42 12.59 4.35
CA THR A 72 -4.28 13.24 3.06
C THR A 72 -3.40 14.48 3.14
N ILE A 73 -2.13 14.35 2.76
CA ILE A 73 -1.27 15.52 2.62
C ILE A 73 -1.72 16.14 1.31
N ASP A 74 -2.48 17.24 1.41
CA ASP A 74 -2.67 18.14 0.29
C ASP A 74 -1.29 18.80 0.04
N LEU A 75 -0.50 18.20 -0.85
CA LEU A 75 0.85 18.69 -1.17
C LEU A 75 0.78 20.09 -1.78
N SER A 76 -0.32 20.34 -2.51
CA SER A 76 -0.69 21.59 -3.15
C SER A 76 -2.15 21.49 -3.55
N THR A 77 -2.95 22.54 -3.34
CA THR A 77 -4.41 22.56 -3.51
C THR A 77 -4.95 21.52 -4.50
N GLY A 78 -5.64 20.51 -3.98
CA GLY A 78 -6.27 19.46 -4.79
C GLY A 78 -5.37 18.26 -5.10
N THR A 79 -4.14 18.17 -4.57
CA THR A 79 -3.19 17.09 -4.86
C THR A 79 -3.00 16.20 -3.64
N PHE A 80 -3.37 14.93 -3.75
CA PHE A 80 -3.38 14.00 -2.63
C PHE A 80 -2.48 12.80 -2.87
N ILE A 81 -1.83 12.35 -1.79
CA ILE A 81 -1.20 11.04 -1.75
C ILE A 81 -2.31 10.00 -1.53
N VAL A 82 -2.53 9.15 -2.52
CA VAL A 82 -3.55 8.08 -2.44
C VAL A 82 -3.04 6.92 -1.62
N ILE A 83 -1.81 6.48 -1.90
CA ILE A 83 -1.17 5.32 -1.30
C ILE A 83 0.34 5.41 -1.50
N ASP A 84 1.11 4.79 -0.60
CA ASP A 84 2.57 4.75 -0.62
C ASP A 84 3.10 3.36 -0.19
N ASP A 85 4.42 3.18 -0.22
CA ASP A 85 5.08 1.91 0.13
C ASP A 85 4.79 1.41 1.56
N SER A 86 4.35 2.27 2.49
CA SER A 86 3.93 1.82 3.83
C SER A 86 2.68 0.94 3.80
N SER A 87 1.90 1.01 2.72
CA SER A 87 0.63 0.27 2.53
C SER A 87 0.81 -1.03 1.75
N LEU A 88 2.03 -1.46 1.44
CA LEU A 88 2.32 -2.67 0.66
C LEU A 88 1.54 -3.91 1.11
N LYS A 89 1.44 -4.14 2.42
CA LYS A 89 0.76 -5.33 2.98
C LYS A 89 -0.76 -5.29 2.86
N GLN A 90 -1.35 -4.13 2.54
CA GLN A 90 -2.80 -3.97 2.34
C GLN A 90 -3.21 -4.30 0.89
N LEU A 91 -2.23 -4.44 -0.01
CA LEU A 91 -2.45 -4.67 -1.44
C LEU A 91 -2.22 -6.14 -1.81
N SER A 92 -2.90 -6.60 -2.86
CA SER A 92 -2.58 -7.85 -3.55
C SER A 92 -1.43 -7.67 -4.56
N ALA A 93 -0.81 -8.78 -4.94
CA ALA A 93 0.23 -8.78 -5.98
C ALA A 93 -0.37 -8.55 -7.38
N GLU A 94 -1.60 -9.02 -7.59
CA GLU A 94 -2.37 -8.93 -8.83
C GLU A 94 -2.96 -7.52 -9.05
N GLY A 95 -3.00 -6.71 -7.99
CA GLY A 95 -3.48 -5.35 -8.03
C GLY A 95 -4.92 -5.21 -7.54
N ASP A 96 -5.10 -4.28 -6.63
CA ASP A 96 -6.40 -3.92 -6.07
C ASP A 96 -6.93 -2.64 -6.67
N ASP A 97 -8.25 -2.57 -6.76
CA ASP A 97 -8.95 -1.37 -7.22
C ASP A 97 -9.13 -0.44 -6.01
N ILE A 98 -8.54 0.74 -6.09
CA ILE A 98 -8.62 1.79 -5.08
C ILE A 98 -9.55 2.87 -5.61
N LYS A 99 -10.70 3.03 -4.94
CA LYS A 99 -11.65 4.09 -5.27
C LYS A 99 -11.26 5.37 -4.55
N VAL A 100 -10.89 6.39 -5.31
CA VAL A 100 -10.60 7.72 -4.83
C VAL A 100 -11.83 8.59 -5.03
N THR A 101 -12.26 9.32 -4.00
CA THR A 101 -13.46 10.17 -4.05
C THR A 101 -13.20 11.48 -3.31
N ALA A 102 -13.69 12.59 -3.85
CA ALA A 102 -13.75 13.85 -3.12
C ALA A 102 -14.89 14.74 -3.62
N THR A 103 -15.25 15.73 -2.81
CA THR A 103 -16.29 16.72 -3.10
C THR A 103 -15.66 18.09 -3.32
N TYR A 104 -15.89 18.71 -4.48
CA TYR A 104 -15.46 20.07 -4.74
C TYR A 104 -16.15 21.05 -3.78
N GLU A 105 -15.39 21.85 -3.05
CA GLU A 105 -15.95 22.74 -2.03
C GLU A 105 -16.88 23.81 -2.61
N ALA A 106 -16.56 24.35 -3.78
CA ALA A 106 -17.30 25.46 -4.39
C ALA A 106 -18.68 25.05 -4.92
N THR A 107 -18.79 23.87 -5.53
CA THR A 107 -20.02 23.42 -6.19
C THR A 107 -20.76 22.33 -5.43
N GLY A 108 -20.10 21.67 -4.45
CA GLY A 108 -20.63 20.48 -3.80
C GLY A 108 -20.63 19.24 -4.69
N GLN A 109 -20.11 19.32 -5.93
CA GLN A 109 -20.02 18.19 -6.83
C GLN A 109 -19.06 17.14 -6.27
N THR A 110 -19.48 15.88 -6.22
CA THR A 110 -18.63 14.76 -5.82
C THR A 110 -18.23 13.96 -7.06
N LYS A 111 -16.94 13.68 -7.20
CA LYS A 111 -16.42 12.83 -8.27
C LYS A 111 -15.56 11.70 -7.68
N SER A 112 -15.50 10.60 -8.41
CA SER A 112 -14.70 9.43 -8.05
C SER A 112 -13.92 8.90 -9.26
N ALA A 113 -12.77 8.30 -8.98
CA ALA A 113 -12.00 7.53 -9.94
C ALA A 113 -11.54 6.20 -9.31
N ILE A 114 -11.22 5.23 -10.17
CA ILE A 114 -10.66 3.94 -9.75
C ILE A 114 -9.23 3.85 -10.26
N LEU A 115 -8.30 3.58 -9.34
CA LEU A 115 -6.91 3.28 -9.63
C LEU A 115 -6.67 1.80 -9.37
N LYS A 116 -6.02 1.09 -10.28
CA LYS A 116 -5.53 -0.26 -10.00
C LYS A 116 -4.10 -0.19 -9.50
N VAL A 117 -3.84 -0.67 -8.29
CA VAL A 117 -2.53 -0.59 -7.63
C VAL A 117 -2.12 -1.95 -7.08
N SER A 118 -0.92 -2.42 -7.45
CA SER A 118 -0.33 -3.64 -6.89
C SER A 118 0.68 -3.35 -5.80
N GLY A 119 0.84 -4.35 -4.94
CA GLY A 119 1.82 -4.41 -3.87
C GLY A 119 1.93 -5.83 -3.36
N GLY A 120 1.74 -6.03 -2.06
CA GLY A 120 1.73 -7.34 -1.43
C GLY A 120 3.01 -7.68 -0.68
N LYS A 121 2.97 -8.82 0.02
CA LYS A 121 4.00 -9.29 0.95
C LYS A 121 5.40 -9.36 0.33
N CYS A 122 5.49 -9.64 -0.97
CA CYS A 122 6.74 -9.85 -1.69
C CYS A 122 7.08 -8.72 -2.68
N ALA A 123 6.34 -7.60 -2.65
CA ALA A 123 6.66 -6.44 -3.45
C ALA A 123 7.60 -5.51 -2.67
N CYS A 124 8.60 -4.95 -3.36
CA CYS A 124 9.47 -3.92 -2.80
C CYS A 124 8.81 -2.55 -2.77
N HIS A 125 7.99 -2.24 -3.78
CA HIS A 125 7.31 -0.96 -3.93
C HIS A 125 5.91 -1.16 -4.48
N ILE A 126 5.03 -0.19 -4.21
CA ILE A 126 3.73 -0.13 -4.88
C ILE A 126 3.90 0.19 -6.36
N GLN A 127 2.93 -0.23 -7.17
CA GLN A 127 2.89 0.10 -8.59
C GLN A 127 1.46 0.42 -9.03
N LYS A 128 1.29 1.57 -9.69
CA LYS A 128 0.04 1.86 -10.40
C LYS A 128 -0.01 1.03 -11.68
N ILE A 129 -1.00 0.15 -11.79
CA ILE A 129 -1.26 -0.65 -12.98
C ILE A 129 -2.11 0.15 -13.97
N SER A 130 -3.16 0.80 -13.50
CA SER A 130 -4.07 1.58 -14.35
C SER A 130 -4.87 2.63 -13.57
N GLY A 131 -5.64 3.44 -14.29
CA GLY A 131 -6.47 4.51 -13.75
C GLY A 131 -5.88 5.91 -13.98
N PRO A 132 -6.73 6.94 -13.95
CA PRO A 132 -6.30 8.32 -14.20
C PRO A 132 -5.44 8.85 -13.05
N GLU A 133 -4.67 9.91 -13.29
CA GLU A 133 -3.95 10.65 -12.23
C GLU A 133 -4.69 11.90 -11.80
N THR A 134 -5.78 12.23 -12.50
CA THR A 134 -6.48 13.49 -12.34
C THR A 134 -7.96 13.31 -12.66
N ILE A 135 -8.81 14.03 -11.93
CA ILE A 135 -10.21 14.21 -12.27
C ILE A 135 -10.54 15.71 -12.24
N ALA A 136 -11.10 16.20 -13.35
CA ALA A 136 -11.58 17.57 -13.44
C ALA A 136 -13.04 17.66 -12.99
N PHE A 137 -13.38 18.66 -12.19
CA PHE A 137 -14.74 19.09 -11.90
C PHE A 137 -15.27 20.00 -13.01
N ASP A 138 -16.59 20.05 -13.15
CA ASP A 138 -17.27 20.80 -14.22
C ASP A 138 -17.27 22.32 -13.96
#